data_AF-A0A8E2DP96-F1
#
_entry.id   AF-A0A8E2DP96-F1
#
_cell.length_a   1.000
_cell.length_b   1.000
_cell.length_c   1.000
_cell.angle_alpha   90.00
_cell.angle_beta   90.00
_cell.angle_gamma   90.00
#
_symmetry.space_group_name_H-M   'P 1'
#
loop_
_entity.id
_entity.type
_entity.pdbx_description
1 polymer ?
#
loop_
_entity_poly.entity_id
_entity_poly.type
_entity_poly.pdbx_seq_one_letter_code
_entity_poly.pdbx_strand_id
1 'polypeptide(L)'
;MPANKSDVLLIPAFNAEELAGKRITVKWQQTLSQKSADYYTLVVKNKSQDDAEVVFFIAAEWYNDAHLATVASKDASGSFELKVDGMFQYGQKNAQGENRFIVYHDKGRKPYQHRFIESALASKAADFTTKIAGMFGYGSAADLIHNIASAFVGDYLHTF
;
A
#
# COMPACT_ATOMS: atom_id res chain seq x y z
N MET A 1 5.85 14.03 -5.39
CA MET A 1 4.87 12.92 -5.25
C MET A 1 5.66 11.63 -5.23
N PRO A 2 5.47 10.75 -4.24
CA PRO A 2 6.37 9.61 -4.01
C PRO A 2 6.21 8.48 -5.05
N ALA A 3 5.10 8.45 -5.81
CA ALA A 3 4.94 7.52 -6.93
C ALA A 3 4.01 8.04 -8.04
N ASN A 4 4.36 7.75 -9.29
CA ASN A 4 3.65 8.13 -10.51
C ASN A 4 3.59 6.96 -11.49
N LYS A 5 2.72 7.08 -12.50
CA LYS A 5 2.69 6.13 -13.61
C LYS A 5 4.05 6.06 -14.30
N SER A 6 4.50 4.86 -14.63
CA SER A 6 5.79 4.51 -15.22
C SER A 6 7.00 4.52 -14.27
N ASP A 7 6.83 4.89 -13.00
CA ASP A 7 7.87 4.71 -11.99
C ASP A 7 8.13 3.21 -11.74
N VAL A 8 9.30 2.87 -11.22
CA VAL A 8 9.69 1.50 -10.88
C VAL A 8 9.85 1.36 -9.37
N LEU A 9 9.08 0.46 -8.77
CA LEU A 9 9.14 0.13 -7.35
C LEU A 9 9.95 -1.14 -7.12
N LEU A 10 10.74 -1.14 -6.05
CA LEU A 10 11.49 -2.31 -5.59
C LEU A 10 10.69 -3.05 -4.52
N ILE A 11 10.06 -4.15 -4.91
CA ILE A 11 9.24 -4.97 -4.02
C ILE A 11 10.10 -6.15 -3.52
N PRO A 12 10.33 -6.28 -2.20
CA PRO A 12 11.12 -7.39 -1.69
C PRO A 12 10.44 -8.73 -1.98
N ALA A 13 11.23 -9.78 -2.21
CA ALA A 13 10.71 -11.14 -2.31
C ALA A 13 9.98 -11.55 -1.03
N PHE A 14 9.07 -12.51 -1.13
CA PHE A 14 8.26 -12.90 0.02
C PHE A 14 9.13 -13.55 1.12
N ASN A 15 9.09 -12.99 2.33
CA ASN A 15 9.74 -13.56 3.51
C ASN A 15 8.78 -13.54 4.71
N ALA A 16 8.38 -14.71 5.19
CA ALA A 16 7.37 -14.83 6.25
C ALA A 16 7.79 -14.18 7.59
N GLU A 17 9.08 -14.21 7.92
CA GLU A 17 9.59 -13.64 9.18
C GLU A 17 9.58 -12.12 9.13
N GLU A 18 10.07 -11.53 8.02
CA GLU A 18 10.07 -10.07 7.83
C GLU A 18 8.67 -9.47 7.69
N LEU A 19 7.70 -10.29 7.31
CA LEU A 19 6.30 -9.92 7.14
C LEU A 19 5.45 -10.17 8.38
N ALA A 20 6.03 -10.71 9.45
CA ALA A 20 5.36 -10.88 10.73
C ALA A 20 4.77 -9.54 11.20
N GLY A 21 3.47 -9.50 11.46
CA GLY A 21 2.76 -8.28 11.89
C GLY A 21 2.46 -7.25 10.80
N LYS A 22 2.93 -7.45 9.56
CA LYS A 22 2.65 -6.56 8.40
C LYS A 22 1.44 -6.99 7.58
N ARG A 23 0.82 -8.14 7.91
CA ARG A 23 -0.45 -8.59 7.33
C ARG A 23 -1.61 -7.89 8.02
N ILE A 24 -2.50 -7.33 7.21
CA ILE A 24 -3.70 -6.61 7.65
C ILE A 24 -4.93 -7.16 6.94
N THR A 25 -6.09 -7.01 7.58
CA THR A 25 -7.38 -7.34 6.96
C THR A 25 -8.14 -6.06 6.66
N VAL A 26 -8.32 -5.76 5.38
CA VAL A 26 -9.12 -4.61 4.93
C VAL A 26 -10.55 -5.08 4.77
N LYS A 27 -11.48 -4.42 5.47
CA LYS A 27 -12.93 -4.68 5.40
C LYS A 27 -13.65 -3.53 4.71
N TRP A 28 -14.60 -3.83 3.84
CA TRP A 28 -15.41 -2.83 3.14
C TRP A 28 -16.82 -3.36 2.85
N GLN A 29 -17.69 -2.48 2.36
CA GLN A 29 -19.02 -2.85 1.90
C GLN A 29 -19.10 -2.62 0.40
N GLN A 30 -19.67 -3.60 -0.33
CA GLN A 30 -19.88 -3.53 -1.77
C GLN A 30 -21.14 -4.30 -2.13
N THR A 31 -22.03 -3.66 -2.90
CA THR A 31 -23.31 -4.26 -3.35
C THR A 31 -24.10 -4.85 -2.18
N LEU A 32 -24.34 -4.05 -1.13
CA LEU A 32 -25.07 -4.45 0.09
C LEU A 32 -24.47 -5.65 0.86
N SER A 33 -23.25 -6.08 0.52
CA SER A 33 -22.56 -7.17 1.21
C SER A 33 -21.28 -6.68 1.87
N GLN A 34 -20.98 -7.19 3.06
CA GLN A 34 -19.68 -6.99 3.68
C GLN A 34 -18.64 -7.86 2.96
N LYS A 35 -17.50 -7.27 2.66
CA LYS A 35 -16.35 -7.90 2.01
C LYS A 35 -15.12 -7.69 2.89
N SER A 36 -14.18 -8.61 2.78
CA SER A 36 -12.87 -8.50 3.39
C SER A 36 -11.83 -9.20 2.56
N ALA A 37 -10.60 -8.71 2.59
CA ALA A 37 -9.44 -9.35 2.00
C ALA A 37 -8.21 -9.00 2.82
N ASP A 38 -7.23 -9.89 2.81
CA ASP A 38 -5.97 -9.68 3.50
C ASP A 38 -4.95 -9.05 2.56
N TYR A 39 -4.12 -8.20 3.13
CA TYR A 39 -3.06 -7.48 2.42
C TYR A 39 -1.79 -7.51 3.25
N TYR A 40 -0.65 -7.45 2.58
CA TYR A 40 0.61 -7.07 3.22
C TYR A 40 0.86 -5.59 2.99
N THR A 41 1.26 -4.90 4.04
CA THR A 41 1.68 -3.51 3.98
C THR A 41 3.20 -3.45 4.00
N LEU A 42 3.77 -2.79 2.99
CA LEU A 42 5.20 -2.64 2.79
C LEU A 42 5.55 -1.16 2.72
N VAL A 43 6.78 -0.83 3.10
CA VAL A 43 7.41 0.42 2.69
C VAL A 43 8.49 0.06 1.69
N VAL A 44 8.30 0.49 0.45
CA VAL A 44 9.14 0.12 -0.70
C VAL A 44 9.84 1.35 -1.26
N LYS A 45 10.93 1.14 -1.97
CA LYS A 45 11.67 2.21 -2.63
C LYS A 45 11.16 2.43 -4.04
N ASN A 46 11.02 3.68 -4.44
CA ASN A 46 10.80 4.08 -5.82
C ASN A 46 12.16 4.39 -6.48
N LYS A 47 12.67 3.43 -7.24
CA LYS A 47 13.95 3.54 -7.96
C LYS A 47 13.95 4.70 -8.96
N SER A 48 12.79 5.08 -9.48
CA SER A 48 12.64 6.19 -10.44
C SER A 48 12.59 7.58 -9.78
N GLN A 49 12.48 7.64 -8.45
CA GLN A 49 12.33 8.89 -7.69
C GLN A 49 13.35 8.93 -6.54
N ASP A 50 14.64 8.73 -6.86
CA ASP A 50 15.76 8.80 -5.90
C ASP A 50 15.57 7.94 -4.64
N ASP A 51 15.07 6.71 -4.82
CA ASP A 51 14.75 5.76 -3.75
C ASP A 51 13.71 6.27 -2.73
N ALA A 52 12.85 7.22 -3.12
CA ALA A 52 11.77 7.71 -2.27
C ALA A 52 10.93 6.56 -1.70
N GLU A 53 10.63 6.62 -0.41
CA GLU A 53 9.82 5.61 0.25
C GLU A 53 8.34 5.78 -0.08
N VAL A 54 7.69 4.65 -0.41
CA VAL A 54 6.28 4.59 -0.77
C VAL A 54 5.60 3.52 0.08
N VAL A 55 4.43 3.82 0.64
CA VAL A 55 3.58 2.79 1.25
C VAL A 55 2.92 1.98 0.14
N PHE A 56 3.11 0.68 0.17
CA PHE A 56 2.64 -0.26 -0.83
C PHE A 56 1.84 -1.39 -0.18
N PHE A 57 0.62 -1.57 -0.66
CA PHE A 57 -0.27 -2.66 -0.25
C PHE A 57 -0.35 -3.68 -1.36
N ILE A 58 -0.22 -4.96 -1.02
CA ILE A 58 -0.40 -6.06 -1.96
C ILE A 58 -1.37 -7.08 -1.38
N ALA A 59 -2.31 -7.54 -2.18
CA ALA A 59 -3.23 -8.60 -1.77
C ALA A 59 -2.44 -9.85 -1.35
N ALA A 60 -2.78 -10.44 -0.21
CA ALA A 60 -1.98 -11.51 0.40
C ALA A 60 -1.84 -12.72 -0.54
N GLU A 61 -2.87 -13.05 -1.29
CA GLU A 61 -2.87 -14.13 -2.29
C GLU A 61 -1.99 -13.84 -3.52
N TRP A 62 -1.61 -12.58 -3.74
CA TRP A 62 -0.73 -12.15 -4.83
C TRP A 62 0.71 -11.93 -4.38
N TYR A 63 0.97 -11.86 -3.07
CA TYR A 63 2.32 -11.67 -2.57
C TYR A 63 3.06 -13.00 -2.41
N ASN A 64 3.45 -13.55 -3.55
CA ASN A 64 4.31 -14.73 -3.63
C ASN A 64 5.21 -14.63 -4.86
N ASP A 65 6.36 -15.28 -4.81
CA ASP A 65 7.37 -15.19 -5.87
C ASP A 65 6.85 -15.64 -7.24
N ALA A 66 5.96 -16.64 -7.29
CA ALA A 66 5.40 -17.12 -8.56
C ALA A 66 4.52 -16.06 -9.23
N HIS A 67 3.64 -15.40 -8.47
CA HIS A 67 2.80 -14.32 -8.98
C HIS A 67 3.62 -13.08 -9.34
N LEU A 68 4.55 -12.67 -8.49
CA LEU A 68 5.41 -11.50 -8.76
C LEU A 68 6.31 -11.70 -9.99
N ALA A 69 6.84 -12.92 -10.20
CA ALA A 69 7.63 -13.25 -11.38
C ALA A 69 6.84 -13.18 -12.71
N THR A 70 5.51 -13.21 -12.66
CA THR A 70 4.68 -13.04 -13.88
C THR A 70 4.57 -11.59 -14.34
N VAL A 71 4.89 -10.63 -13.46
CA VAL A 71 4.69 -9.19 -13.71
C VAL A 71 5.96 -8.36 -13.56
N ALA A 72 7.04 -8.93 -13.03
CA ALA A 72 8.31 -8.25 -12.83
C ALA A 72 9.50 -9.22 -12.79
N SER A 73 10.68 -8.69 -13.14
CA SER A 73 11.96 -9.37 -12.97
C SER A 73 12.62 -8.97 -11.66
N LYS A 74 13.49 -9.83 -11.13
CA LYS A 74 14.33 -9.49 -9.97
C LYS A 74 15.54 -8.66 -10.39
N ASP A 75 15.93 -7.71 -9.54
CA ASP A 75 17.19 -7.00 -9.61
C ASP A 75 18.35 -7.83 -9.00
N ALA A 76 19.55 -7.25 -8.96
CA ALA A 76 20.72 -7.89 -8.37
C ALA A 76 20.60 -8.13 -6.84
N SER A 77 19.70 -7.41 -6.16
CA SER A 77 19.43 -7.60 -4.72
C SER A 77 18.39 -8.71 -4.45
N GLY A 78 17.74 -9.23 -5.49
CA GLY A 78 16.66 -10.19 -5.39
C GLY A 78 15.27 -9.58 -5.18
N SER A 79 15.15 -8.25 -5.26
CA SER A 79 13.88 -7.52 -5.22
C SER A 79 13.24 -7.47 -6.60
N PHE A 80 11.91 -7.55 -6.68
CA PHE A 80 11.18 -7.43 -7.93
C PHE A 80 11.03 -5.96 -8.36
N GLU A 81 11.37 -5.66 -9.61
CA GLU A 81 11.22 -4.33 -10.20
C GLU A 81 9.85 -4.17 -10.86
N LEU A 82 8.86 -3.70 -10.10
CA LEU A 82 7.49 -3.52 -10.60
C LEU A 82 7.34 -2.12 -11.20
N LYS A 83 7.07 -2.05 -12.50
CA LYS A 83 6.70 -0.80 -13.17
C LYS A 83 5.25 -0.44 -12.83
N VAL A 84 5.03 0.75 -12.26
CA VAL A 84 3.71 1.27 -11.94
C VAL A 84 2.94 1.55 -13.23
N ASP A 85 1.88 0.78 -13.48
CA ASP A 85 0.98 0.97 -14.61
C ASP A 85 -0.51 0.79 -14.20
N GLY A 86 -1.38 0.57 -15.19
CA GLY A 86 -2.83 0.43 -14.99
C GLY A 86 -3.27 -0.82 -14.20
N MET A 87 -2.38 -1.73 -13.81
CA MET A 87 -2.69 -2.84 -12.91
C MET A 87 -2.74 -2.41 -11.44
N PHE A 88 -2.15 -1.27 -11.11
CA PHE A 88 -2.15 -0.73 -9.76
C PHE A 88 -3.27 0.29 -9.56
N GLN A 89 -3.71 0.39 -8.32
CA GLN A 89 -4.53 1.49 -7.83
C GLN A 89 -3.75 2.31 -6.82
N TYR A 90 -4.23 3.50 -6.51
CA TYR A 90 -3.60 4.35 -5.49
C TYR A 90 -4.63 5.10 -4.66
N GLY A 91 -4.23 5.43 -3.44
CA GLY A 91 -4.90 6.46 -2.63
C GLY A 91 -3.98 7.65 -2.42
N GLN A 92 -4.55 8.80 -2.10
CA GLN A 92 -3.84 10.06 -1.85
C GLN A 92 -4.66 10.97 -0.94
N LYS A 93 -3.98 11.82 -0.18
CA LYS A 93 -4.60 12.75 0.77
C LYS A 93 -5.41 13.85 0.07
N ASN A 94 -4.96 14.32 -1.08
CA ASN A 94 -5.58 15.41 -1.83
C ASN A 94 -5.26 15.31 -3.32
N ALA A 95 -5.89 16.19 -4.12
CA ALA A 95 -5.75 16.24 -5.57
C ALA A 95 -4.30 16.47 -6.04
N GLN A 96 -3.45 17.04 -5.19
CA GLN A 96 -2.02 17.28 -5.45
C GLN A 96 -1.18 16.00 -5.32
N GLY A 97 -1.77 14.89 -4.89
CA GLY A 97 -1.07 13.61 -4.75
C GLY A 97 -0.20 13.51 -3.51
N GLU A 98 -0.45 14.33 -2.49
CA GLU A 98 0.23 14.21 -1.20
C GLU A 98 -0.03 12.83 -0.58
N ASN A 99 1.02 12.27 0.01
CA ASN A 99 1.00 10.97 0.70
C ASN A 99 0.39 9.84 -0.15
N ARG A 100 0.68 9.84 -1.46
CA ARG A 100 0.21 8.79 -2.35
C ARG A 100 0.79 7.44 -1.94
N PHE A 101 -0.10 6.46 -1.78
CA PHE A 101 0.24 5.07 -1.53
C PHE A 101 -0.33 4.19 -2.64
N ILE A 102 0.26 3.03 -2.86
CA ILE A 102 -0.08 2.15 -3.97
C ILE A 102 -0.74 0.88 -3.45
N VAL A 103 -1.71 0.36 -4.21
CA VAL A 103 -2.42 -0.88 -3.93
C VAL A 103 -2.34 -1.79 -5.17
N TYR A 104 -1.81 -2.99 -4.99
CA TYR A 104 -1.79 -4.05 -5.98
C TYR A 104 -2.76 -5.17 -5.59
N HIS A 105 -3.91 -5.21 -6.27
CA HIS A 105 -4.99 -6.16 -6.00
C HIS A 105 -5.98 -6.26 -7.16
N ASP A 106 -6.95 -7.16 -7.04
CA ASP A 106 -8.07 -7.24 -7.98
C ASP A 106 -8.89 -5.94 -7.96
N LYS A 107 -8.88 -5.21 -9.09
CA LYS A 107 -9.59 -3.93 -9.29
C LYS A 107 -11.12 -4.06 -9.23
N GLY A 108 -11.66 -5.28 -9.23
CA GLY A 108 -13.07 -5.57 -8.93
C GLY A 108 -13.44 -5.28 -7.47
N ARG A 109 -12.46 -5.23 -6.57
CA ARG A 109 -12.61 -4.79 -5.19
C ARG A 109 -12.72 -3.28 -5.15
N LYS A 110 -13.74 -2.77 -4.46
CA LYS A 110 -13.97 -1.32 -4.28
C LYS A 110 -13.89 -0.88 -2.81
N PRO A 111 -12.82 -1.19 -2.06
CA PRO A 111 -12.59 -0.56 -0.77
C PRO A 111 -12.32 0.95 -0.94
N TYR A 112 -12.80 1.75 0.01
CA TYR A 112 -12.38 3.15 0.13
C TYR A 112 -10.91 3.24 0.55
N GLN A 113 -10.22 4.29 0.11
CA GLN A 113 -8.78 4.43 0.34
C GLN A 113 -8.40 4.48 1.83
N HIS A 114 -9.20 5.15 2.68
CA HIS A 114 -8.93 5.24 4.13
C HIS A 114 -8.83 3.87 4.81
N ARG A 115 -9.55 2.86 4.30
CA ARG A 115 -9.58 1.51 4.90
C ARG A 115 -8.21 0.84 4.94
N PHE A 116 -7.34 1.14 3.97
CA PHE A 116 -5.98 0.59 3.95
C PHE A 116 -5.12 1.19 5.05
N ILE A 117 -5.14 2.52 5.18
CA ILE A 117 -4.32 3.19 6.19
C ILE A 117 -4.86 2.92 7.60
N GLU A 118 -6.17 2.94 7.82
CA GLU A 118 -6.78 2.53 9.10
C GLU A 118 -6.34 1.12 9.51
N SER A 119 -6.44 0.17 8.59
CA SER A 119 -6.07 -1.23 8.85
C SER A 119 -4.56 -1.38 9.08
N ALA A 120 -3.73 -0.61 8.38
CA ALA A 120 -2.28 -0.56 8.60
C ALA A 120 -1.93 -0.06 10.00
N LEU A 121 -2.54 1.05 10.43
CA LEU A 121 -2.26 1.66 11.74
C LEU A 121 -2.84 0.86 12.91
N ALA A 122 -3.92 0.10 12.68
CA ALA A 122 -4.46 -0.84 13.66
C ALA A 122 -3.66 -2.16 13.75
N SER A 123 -2.64 -2.36 12.92
CA SER A 123 -1.80 -3.57 12.95
C SER A 123 -0.93 -3.63 14.21
N LYS A 124 -0.45 -4.83 14.54
CA LYS A 124 0.35 -5.08 15.75
C LYS A 124 1.83 -4.71 15.62
N ALA A 125 2.28 -4.21 14.45
CA ALA A 125 3.68 -3.88 14.19
C ALA A 125 3.98 -2.42 14.56
N ALA A 126 4.21 -2.13 15.85
CA ALA A 126 4.33 -0.76 16.38
C ALA A 126 5.39 0.12 15.67
N ASP A 127 6.57 -0.43 15.39
CA ASP A 127 7.62 0.31 14.67
C ASP A 127 7.18 0.67 13.25
N PHE A 128 6.46 -0.24 12.61
CA PHE A 128 5.98 -0.08 11.25
C PHE A 128 4.81 0.91 11.18
N THR A 129 3.90 0.90 12.14
CA THR A 129 2.82 1.90 12.23
C THR A 129 3.36 3.30 12.49
N THR A 130 4.38 3.42 13.34
CA THR A 130 5.09 4.69 13.58
C THR A 130 5.78 5.20 12.32
N LYS A 131 6.43 4.31 11.55
CA LYS A 131 7.02 4.68 10.25
C LYS A 131 5.97 5.21 9.27
N ILE A 132 4.84 4.52 9.12
CA ILE A 132 3.74 4.98 8.26
C ILE A 132 3.23 6.33 8.74
N ALA A 133 3.01 6.54 10.04
CA ALA A 133 2.58 7.83 10.57
C ALA A 133 3.56 8.96 10.19
N GLY A 134 4.86 8.72 10.36
CA GLY A 134 5.92 9.66 9.99
C GLY A 134 5.94 9.99 8.50
N MET A 135 5.77 8.99 7.62
CA MET A 135 5.67 9.20 6.17
C MET A 135 4.49 10.07 5.76
N PHE A 136 3.44 10.12 6.58
CA PHE A 136 2.27 10.96 6.35
C PHE A 136 2.34 12.31 7.07
N GLY A 137 3.46 12.60 7.75
CA GLY A 137 3.72 13.87 8.45
C GLY A 137 3.18 13.94 9.88
N TYR A 138 2.85 12.79 10.49
CA TYR A 138 2.31 12.72 11.85
C TYR A 138 3.33 12.15 12.83
N GLY A 139 3.34 12.69 14.06
CA GLY A 139 4.25 12.25 15.13
C GLY A 139 3.85 10.90 15.75
N SER A 140 2.60 10.46 15.57
CA SER A 140 2.11 9.18 16.07
C SER A 140 1.02 8.56 15.18
N ALA A 141 0.82 7.26 15.30
CA ALA A 141 -0.27 6.55 14.63
C ALA A 141 -1.66 7.03 15.11
N ALA A 142 -1.79 7.39 16.39
CA ALA A 142 -3.04 7.90 16.95
C ALA A 142 -3.46 9.22 16.28
N ASP A 143 -2.51 10.15 16.11
CA ASP A 143 -2.77 11.43 15.44
C ASP A 143 -3.21 11.22 13.99
N LEU A 144 -2.56 10.31 13.26
CA LEU A 144 -2.95 10.00 11.89
C LEU A 144 -4.35 9.35 11.83
N ILE A 145 -4.70 8.43 12.73
CA ILE A 145 -6.05 7.83 12.76
C ILE A 145 -7.12 8.90 12.96
N HIS A 146 -6.92 9.83 13.90
CA HIS A 146 -7.87 10.91 14.15
C HIS A 146 -8.07 11.81 12.92
N ASN A 147 -7.02 12.03 12.13
CA ASN A 147 -7.07 12.92 10.96
C ASN A 147 -7.39 12.20 9.63
N ILE A 148 -7.27 10.88 9.56
CA ILE A 148 -7.65 10.09 8.37
C ILE A 148 -9.13 10.29 8.02
N ALA A 149 -9.96 10.46 9.05
CA ALA A 149 -11.38 10.72 8.90
C ALA A 149 -11.69 12.01 8.12
N SER A 150 -10.80 13.01 8.12
CA SER A 150 -10.97 14.24 7.33
C SER A 150 -10.18 14.23 6.03
N ALA A 151 -9.09 13.46 5.96
CA ALA A 151 -8.15 13.47 4.84
C ALA A 151 -8.46 12.45 3.72
N PHE A 152 -9.18 11.36 4.01
CA PHE A 152 -9.33 10.23 3.07
C PHE A 152 -10.78 9.71 2.94
N VAL A 153 -11.74 10.32 3.64
CA VAL A 153 -13.11 9.81 3.73
C VAL A 153 -13.90 10.07 2.46
N GLY A 154 -14.60 9.03 1.99
CA GLY A 154 -15.51 9.10 0.84
C GLY A 154 -14.91 8.67 -0.48
N ASP A 155 -13.58 8.61 -0.60
CA ASP A 155 -12.92 8.35 -1.88
C ASP A 155 -12.53 6.88 -2.08
N TYR A 156 -12.86 6.37 -3.25
CA TYR A 156 -12.34 5.09 -3.72
C TYR A 156 -10.88 5.24 -4.14
N LEU A 157 -10.18 4.12 -4.23
CA LEU A 157 -8.87 4.11 -4.86
C LEU A 157 -8.97 4.54 -6.34
N HIS A 158 -8.00 5.33 -6.79
CA HIS A 158 -7.83 5.75 -8.17
C HIS A 158 -7.04 4.71 -8.97
N THR A 159 -7.03 4.83 -10.31
CA THR A 159 -6.22 3.98 -11.20
C THR A 159 -5.17 4.85 -11.89
N PHE A 160 -3.95 4.33 -12.06
CA PHE A 160 -2.84 5.02 -12.74
C PHE A 160 -3.02 5.12 -14.28
#